data_AF-A0A0L0VFQ0-F1
#
_entry.id   AF-A0A0L0VFQ0-F1
#
_cell.length_a   1.000
_cell.length_b   1.000
_cell.length_c   1.000
_cell.angle_alpha   90.00
_cell.angle_beta   90.00
_cell.angle_gamma   90.00
#
_symmetry.space_group_name_H-M   'P 1'
#
loop_
_entity.id
_entity.type
_entity.pdbx_description
1 polymer ?
#
loop_
_entity_poly.entity_id
_entity_poly.type
_entity_poly.pdbx_seq_one_letter_code
_entity_poly.pdbx_strand_id
1 'polypeptide(L)'
;MAEPNPFRDPIIPVSEIVASFRSVNPEGRSEVEYEETFVQAVRQTNKRVLQAIDRRLAIRVPDPRDGNPQTGNEAADRLALAILPALQETFKRLTRVMDPSTLTISSSSWSEEILDNLLDIDGYVEQIVLSITLISRSRKLERNEEPILQYYLFSFRGKKIEEQTLEFLMYTFRFSILAFKSFVEGLKPSDLSTDGDPITRKWENFAKQGSSSIDHLDRIIELIQKPLISVVKSDWQEQVKHLGDNLISLLEHLNPSSHRPSRGSETEVYESVITLSEIGMILVRTGIPVVLLCRVFFSKLSRTTNSQPFILTGPAMEMEDERFKEFLIHINDAKRLMNRFVYEIKLAPSRRQKIVTVTNNMIAALLECCTVLEKYLDSLLASKDSRVDHEVVKNARQVLQSWRIMFLRATGNMIEITGSQIPWPANDDYHDIMDGRWEQRERFGVFLLSDDDEPDEEDDQVVVDMGIGEREE
;
A
#
# COMPACT_ATOMS: atom_id res chain seq x y z
N MET A 1 -36.10 25.55 4.51
CA MET A 1 -35.04 25.64 3.48
C MET A 1 -33.97 24.64 3.88
N ALA A 2 -33.84 23.55 3.14
CA ALA A 2 -32.77 22.58 3.37
C ALA A 2 -31.45 23.19 2.88
N GLU A 3 -30.39 23.10 3.67
CA GLU A 3 -29.04 23.47 3.23
C GLU A 3 -28.68 22.66 1.98
N PRO A 4 -28.04 23.28 0.96
CA PRO A 4 -27.59 22.55 -0.21
C PRO A 4 -26.59 21.50 0.22
N ASN A 5 -26.85 20.24 -0.13
CA ASN A 5 -25.91 19.16 0.09
C ASN A 5 -24.70 19.36 -0.85
N PRO A 6 -23.51 19.73 -0.34
CA PRO A 6 -22.37 20.12 -1.17
C PRO A 6 -21.83 18.99 -2.06
N PHE A 7 -22.33 17.76 -1.87
CA PHE A 7 -21.94 16.56 -2.58
C PHE A 7 -22.87 16.19 -3.76
N ARG A 8 -23.95 16.97 -4.01
CA ARG A 8 -24.87 16.76 -5.14
C ARG A 8 -24.85 17.83 -6.22
N ASP A 9 -24.21 18.97 -5.97
CA ASP A 9 -24.11 20.01 -6.99
C ASP A 9 -23.13 19.57 -8.10
N PRO A 10 -23.47 19.83 -9.38
CA PRO A 10 -22.56 19.56 -10.49
C PRO A 10 -21.22 20.28 -10.26
N ILE A 11 -20.12 19.56 -10.49
CA ILE A 11 -18.78 20.17 -10.46
C ILE A 11 -18.69 21.09 -11.67
N ILE A 12 -18.50 22.38 -11.42
CA ILE A 12 -18.18 23.34 -12.48
C ILE A 12 -16.72 23.12 -12.86
N PRO A 13 -16.39 22.80 -14.12
CA PRO A 13 -15.01 22.69 -14.58
C PRO A 13 -14.23 23.99 -14.36
N VAL A 14 -12.93 23.90 -14.05
CA VAL A 14 -12.10 25.10 -13.95
C VAL A 14 -12.05 25.85 -15.28
N SER A 15 -12.19 25.14 -16.41
CA SER A 15 -12.33 25.76 -17.75
C SER A 15 -13.51 26.72 -17.86
N GLU A 16 -14.65 26.41 -17.23
CA GLU A 16 -15.82 27.31 -17.23
C GLU A 16 -15.58 28.52 -16.33
N ILE A 17 -14.92 28.34 -15.18
CA ILE A 17 -14.56 29.44 -14.27
C ILE A 17 -13.61 30.40 -14.98
N VAL A 18 -12.54 29.88 -15.58
CA VAL A 18 -11.54 30.70 -16.26
C VAL A 18 -12.12 31.31 -17.54
N ALA A 19 -12.98 30.63 -18.29
CA ALA A 19 -13.64 31.23 -19.45
C ALA A 19 -14.59 32.37 -19.03
N SER A 20 -15.36 32.19 -17.96
CA SER A 20 -16.23 33.22 -17.40
C SER A 20 -15.41 34.43 -16.94
N PHE A 21 -14.36 34.19 -16.15
CA PHE A 21 -13.40 35.22 -15.73
C PHE A 21 -12.77 35.94 -16.95
N ARG A 22 -12.41 35.19 -17.99
CA ARG A 22 -11.83 35.75 -19.21
C ARG A 22 -12.79 36.60 -20.03
N SER A 23 -14.09 36.31 -19.95
CA SER A 23 -15.15 37.01 -20.68
C SER A 23 -15.56 38.35 -20.04
N VAL A 24 -15.32 38.53 -18.75
CA VAL A 24 -15.66 39.75 -18.00
C VAL A 24 -14.42 40.66 -17.97
N ASN A 25 -14.44 41.72 -18.78
CA ASN A 25 -13.43 42.77 -18.95
C ASN A 25 -12.11 42.39 -19.67
N PRO A 26 -11.95 42.78 -20.96
CA PRO A 26 -10.67 42.77 -21.66
C PRO A 26 -9.77 43.99 -21.39
N GLU A 27 -10.25 45.03 -20.67
CA GLU A 27 -9.53 46.31 -20.48
C GLU A 27 -8.68 46.40 -19.19
N GLY A 28 -8.57 45.32 -18.42
CA GLY A 28 -7.70 45.24 -17.26
C GLY A 28 -8.42 44.63 -16.06
N ARG A 29 -7.83 43.59 -15.48
CA ARG A 29 -8.34 42.89 -14.29
C ARG A 29 -7.45 43.23 -13.10
N SER A 30 -8.05 43.36 -11.92
CA SER A 30 -7.32 43.61 -10.67
C SER A 30 -6.65 42.34 -10.14
N GLU A 31 -5.57 42.51 -9.39
CA GLU A 31 -4.86 41.40 -8.72
C GLU A 31 -5.79 40.59 -7.80
N VAL A 32 -6.74 41.26 -7.15
CA VAL A 32 -7.74 40.64 -6.26
C VAL A 32 -8.66 39.69 -7.03
N GLU A 33 -9.10 40.07 -8.24
CA GLU A 33 -9.96 39.20 -9.06
C GLU A 33 -9.21 37.95 -9.56
N TYR A 34 -7.90 38.06 -9.83
CA TYR A 34 -7.05 36.89 -10.12
C TYR A 34 -6.92 35.97 -8.90
N GLU A 35 -6.63 36.54 -7.73
CA GLU A 35 -6.54 35.78 -6.47
C GLU A 35 -7.82 35.00 -6.18
N GLU A 36 -8.98 35.65 -6.27
CA GLU A 36 -10.29 35.01 -6.07
C GLU A 36 -10.50 33.86 -7.07
N THR A 37 -10.10 34.06 -8.33
CA THR A 37 -10.21 33.05 -9.38
C THR A 37 -9.28 31.87 -9.11
N PHE A 38 -8.04 32.10 -8.65
CA PHE A 38 -7.12 31.03 -8.24
C PHE A 38 -7.71 30.18 -7.12
N VAL A 39 -8.22 30.84 -6.07
CA VAL A 39 -8.84 30.16 -4.91
C VAL A 39 -10.06 29.36 -5.34
N GLN A 40 -10.87 29.90 -6.26
CA GLN A 40 -12.05 29.21 -6.77
C GLN A 40 -11.67 27.99 -7.62
N ALA A 41 -10.66 28.09 -8.48
CA ALA A 41 -10.15 26.99 -9.27
C ALA A 41 -9.66 25.83 -8.38
N VAL A 42 -8.81 26.14 -7.40
CA VAL A 42 -8.33 25.19 -6.39
C VAL A 42 -9.49 24.51 -5.65
N ARG A 43 -10.49 25.29 -5.22
CA ARG A 43 -11.66 24.75 -4.52
C ARG A 43 -12.41 23.74 -5.39
N GLN A 44 -12.60 24.02 -6.68
CA GLN A 44 -13.27 23.08 -7.59
C GLN A 44 -12.45 21.83 -7.87
N THR A 45 -11.15 21.95 -8.13
CA THR A 45 -10.28 20.79 -8.34
C THR A 45 -10.28 19.88 -7.11
N ASN A 46 -10.18 20.45 -5.90
CA ASN A 46 -10.29 19.67 -4.66
C ASN A 46 -11.69 19.05 -4.48
N LYS A 47 -12.77 19.76 -4.82
CA LYS A 47 -14.14 19.21 -4.81
C LYS A 47 -14.27 18.02 -5.77
N ARG A 48 -13.67 18.09 -6.96
CA ARG A 48 -13.65 16.98 -7.93
C ARG A 48 -12.97 15.75 -7.35
N VAL A 49 -11.81 15.93 -6.74
CA VAL A 49 -11.09 14.82 -6.08
C VAL A 49 -11.95 14.15 -5.02
N LEU A 50 -12.53 14.94 -4.10
CA LEU A 50 -13.38 14.41 -3.03
C LEU A 50 -14.61 13.68 -3.58
N GLN A 51 -15.31 14.27 -4.56
CA GLN A 51 -16.45 13.60 -5.20
C GLN A 51 -16.06 12.33 -5.95
N ALA A 52 -14.90 12.29 -6.59
CA ALA A 52 -14.41 11.09 -7.26
C ALA A 52 -14.18 9.96 -6.25
N ILE A 53 -13.55 10.27 -5.11
CA ILE A 53 -13.33 9.33 -4.01
C ILE A 53 -14.68 8.86 -3.43
N ASP A 54 -15.59 9.77 -3.11
CA ASP A 54 -16.90 9.43 -2.55
C ASP A 54 -17.71 8.56 -3.51
N ARG A 55 -17.71 8.89 -4.81
CA ARG A 55 -18.35 8.05 -5.84
C ARG A 55 -17.71 6.67 -5.87
N ARG A 56 -16.40 6.55 -5.73
CA ARG A 56 -15.74 5.23 -5.66
C ARG A 56 -16.11 4.44 -4.42
N LEU A 57 -16.21 5.08 -3.25
CA LEU A 57 -16.68 4.45 -2.02
C LEU A 57 -18.17 4.06 -2.11
N ALA A 58 -18.97 4.85 -2.84
CA ALA A 58 -20.40 4.63 -3.01
C ALA A 58 -20.75 3.59 -4.10
N ILE A 59 -19.89 3.36 -5.10
CA ILE A 59 -20.13 2.35 -6.14
C ILE A 59 -20.00 0.94 -5.54
N ARG A 60 -21.13 0.41 -5.08
CA ARG A 60 -21.37 -1.04 -4.98
C ARG A 60 -21.60 -1.56 -6.41
N VAL A 61 -20.56 -2.17 -6.97
CA VAL A 61 -20.58 -3.00 -8.20
C VAL A 61 -21.05 -2.25 -9.47
N PRO A 62 -20.13 -1.79 -10.34
CA PRO A 62 -20.44 -1.40 -11.72
C PRO A 62 -21.08 -2.55 -12.50
N ASP A 63 -21.95 -2.21 -13.44
CA ASP A 63 -22.53 -3.16 -14.40
C ASP A 63 -21.41 -3.93 -15.14
N PRO A 64 -21.41 -5.28 -15.10
CA PRO A 64 -20.40 -6.12 -15.76
C PRO A 64 -20.30 -5.96 -17.28
N ARG A 65 -21.28 -5.29 -17.92
CA ARG A 65 -21.42 -5.26 -19.39
C ARG A 65 -20.52 -4.24 -20.12
N ASP A 66 -19.81 -3.36 -19.40
CA ASP A 66 -19.13 -2.20 -20.00
C ASP A 66 -17.59 -2.24 -19.93
N GLY A 67 -16.97 -3.30 -19.40
CA GLY A 67 -15.51 -3.35 -19.28
C GLY A 67 -14.85 -4.21 -20.37
N ASN A 68 -13.81 -3.67 -21.00
CA ASN A 68 -12.88 -4.43 -21.83
C ASN A 68 -11.49 -4.37 -21.17
N PRO A 69 -10.82 -5.50 -20.87
CA PRO A 69 -9.45 -5.53 -20.33
C PRO A 69 -8.45 -4.69 -21.13
N GLN A 70 -8.62 -4.64 -22.45
CA GLN A 70 -7.76 -3.87 -23.35
C GLN A 70 -7.92 -2.35 -23.11
N THR A 71 -9.14 -1.89 -22.86
CA THR A 71 -9.42 -0.49 -22.47
C THR A 71 -8.81 -0.15 -21.11
N GLY A 72 -8.70 -1.13 -20.21
CA GLY A 72 -8.03 -0.99 -18.92
C GLY A 72 -6.51 -0.84 -19.05
N ASN A 73 -5.88 -1.67 -19.87
CA ASN A 73 -4.44 -1.59 -20.16
C ASN A 73 -4.09 -0.27 -20.86
N GLU A 74 -4.84 0.10 -21.89
CA GLU A 74 -4.65 1.38 -22.60
C GLU A 74 -4.81 2.58 -21.66
N ALA A 75 -5.75 2.52 -20.71
CA ALA A 75 -5.91 3.54 -19.69
C ALA A 75 -4.71 3.61 -18.74
N ALA A 76 -4.14 2.47 -18.32
CA ALA A 76 -2.94 2.44 -17.49
C ALA A 76 -1.71 2.96 -18.26
N ASP A 77 -1.54 2.58 -19.52
CA ASP A 77 -0.44 3.06 -20.37
C ASP A 77 -0.55 4.56 -20.60
N ARG A 78 -1.75 5.07 -20.94
CA ARG A 78 -1.99 6.51 -21.09
C ARG A 78 -1.74 7.26 -19.79
N LEU A 79 -2.11 6.67 -18.65
CA LEU A 79 -1.84 7.24 -17.32
C LEU A 79 -0.32 7.43 -17.13
N ALA A 80 0.48 6.37 -17.33
CA ALA A 80 1.92 6.41 -17.12
C ALA A 80 2.71 7.20 -18.17
N LEU A 81 2.31 7.16 -19.43
CA LEU A 81 3.10 7.72 -20.54
C LEU A 81 2.76 9.18 -20.87
N ALA A 82 1.56 9.64 -20.51
CA ALA A 82 1.10 10.98 -20.88
C ALA A 82 0.54 11.77 -19.70
N ILE A 83 -0.42 11.22 -18.95
CA ILE A 83 -1.18 12.01 -17.97
C ILE A 83 -0.34 12.36 -16.74
N LEU A 84 0.29 11.36 -16.09
CA LEU A 84 1.10 11.61 -14.89
C LEU A 84 2.35 12.44 -15.18
N PRO A 85 3.13 12.17 -16.27
CA PRO A 85 4.27 13.02 -16.63
C PRO A 85 3.87 14.47 -16.91
N ALA A 86 2.76 14.70 -17.60
CA ALA A 86 2.29 16.05 -17.87
C ALA A 86 1.88 16.80 -16.60
N LEU A 87 1.26 16.10 -15.64
CA LEU A 87 0.94 16.67 -14.33
C LEU A 87 2.22 17.02 -13.53
N GLN A 88 3.25 16.16 -13.58
CA GLN A 88 4.55 16.47 -12.96
C GLN A 88 5.18 17.73 -13.54
N GLU A 89 5.22 17.85 -14.87
CA GLU A 89 5.76 19.04 -15.54
C GLU A 89 4.96 20.30 -15.20
N THR A 90 3.63 20.18 -15.09
CA THR A 90 2.77 21.31 -14.67
C THR A 90 3.05 21.74 -13.23
N PHE A 91 3.27 20.80 -12.30
CA PHE A 91 3.70 21.14 -10.94
C PHE A 91 5.06 21.83 -10.92
N LYS A 92 6.05 21.33 -11.67
CA LYS A 92 7.38 21.96 -11.77
C LYS A 92 7.29 23.39 -12.31
N ARG A 93 6.50 23.61 -13.36
CA ARG A 93 6.25 24.95 -13.93
C ARG A 93 5.59 25.86 -12.91
N LEU A 94 4.51 25.42 -12.28
CA LEU A 94 3.77 26.19 -11.30
C LEU A 94 4.66 26.60 -10.10
N THR A 95 5.46 25.68 -9.57
CA THR A 95 6.41 25.99 -8.49
C THR A 95 7.46 27.00 -8.92
N ARG A 96 7.98 26.91 -10.15
CA ARG A 96 8.96 27.86 -10.70
C ARG A 96 8.36 29.25 -10.93
N VAL A 97 7.17 29.33 -11.52
CA VAL A 97 6.47 30.60 -11.81
C VAL A 97 6.14 31.37 -10.53
N MET A 98 5.95 30.65 -9.42
CA MET A 98 5.62 31.24 -8.14
C MET A 98 6.82 31.47 -7.22
N ASP A 99 8.06 31.31 -7.69
CA ASP A 99 9.26 31.54 -6.90
C ASP A 99 9.37 33.03 -6.47
N PRO A 100 9.38 33.33 -5.16
CA PRO A 100 9.50 34.69 -4.62
C PRO A 100 10.72 35.45 -5.12
N SER A 101 11.81 34.77 -5.47
CA SER A 101 13.02 35.40 -6.00
C SER A 101 12.86 35.93 -7.43
N THR A 102 11.85 35.45 -8.15
CA THR A 102 11.55 35.83 -9.55
C THR A 102 10.23 36.58 -9.70
N LEU A 103 9.53 36.80 -8.59
CA LEU A 103 8.17 37.33 -8.56
C LEU A 103 8.13 38.82 -8.95
N THR A 104 7.71 39.11 -10.18
CA THR A 104 7.15 40.40 -10.58
C THR A 104 5.63 40.33 -10.49
N ILE A 105 5.10 40.46 -9.27
CA ILE A 105 3.68 40.25 -8.89
C ILE A 105 2.69 41.10 -9.73
N SER A 106 3.16 42.18 -10.36
CA SER A 106 2.31 43.18 -11.02
C SER A 106 2.08 42.99 -12.53
N SER A 107 2.48 41.85 -13.14
CA SER A 107 2.23 41.61 -14.57
C SER A 107 1.01 40.70 -14.80
N SER A 108 0.06 41.15 -15.62
CA SER A 108 -1.09 40.34 -16.03
C SER A 108 -0.70 39.03 -16.71
N SER A 109 0.47 38.98 -17.35
CA SER A 109 1.04 37.78 -17.95
C SER A 109 1.37 36.70 -16.92
N TRP A 110 1.87 37.08 -15.74
CA TRP A 110 2.19 36.13 -14.68
C TRP A 110 0.92 35.48 -14.11
N SER A 111 -0.12 36.27 -13.87
CA SER A 111 -1.39 35.74 -13.36
C SER A 111 -2.10 34.84 -14.36
N GLU A 112 -2.06 35.17 -15.66
CA GLU A 112 -2.60 34.31 -16.71
C GLU A 112 -1.83 32.98 -16.84
N GLU A 113 -0.49 32.99 -16.71
CA GLU A 113 0.30 31.76 -16.69
C GLU A 113 -0.10 30.83 -15.53
N ILE A 114 -0.40 31.39 -14.34
CA ILE A 114 -0.91 30.60 -13.21
C ILE A 114 -2.28 30.01 -13.53
N LEU A 115 -3.20 30.78 -14.13
CA LEU A 115 -4.52 30.27 -14.52
C LEU A 115 -4.42 29.11 -15.51
N ASP A 116 -3.52 29.21 -16.51
CA ASP A 116 -3.31 28.14 -17.48
C ASP A 116 -2.78 26.86 -16.80
N ASN A 117 -1.84 26.98 -15.85
CA ASN A 117 -1.37 25.82 -15.08
C ASN A 117 -2.50 25.21 -14.22
N LEU A 118 -3.37 26.02 -13.61
CA LEU A 118 -4.52 25.52 -12.83
C LEU A 118 -5.56 24.82 -13.71
N LEU A 119 -5.79 25.32 -14.93
CA LEU A 119 -6.63 24.67 -15.93
C LEU A 119 -6.10 23.29 -16.32
N ASP A 120 -4.80 23.23 -16.61
CA ASP A 120 -4.12 22.00 -16.97
C ASP A 120 -4.18 20.97 -15.83
N ILE A 121 -3.88 21.39 -14.59
CA ILE A 121 -3.99 20.53 -13.41
C ILE A 121 -5.39 19.94 -13.27
N ASP A 122 -6.43 20.78 -13.37
CA ASP A 122 -7.83 20.34 -13.25
C ASP A 122 -8.17 19.30 -14.34
N GLY A 123 -7.76 19.55 -15.59
CA GLY A 123 -7.94 18.64 -16.70
C GLY A 123 -7.19 17.30 -16.54
N TYR A 124 -5.96 17.32 -16.02
CA TYR A 124 -5.22 16.09 -15.71
C TYR A 124 -5.88 15.30 -14.58
N VAL A 125 -6.35 15.95 -13.52
CA VAL A 125 -7.08 15.28 -12.43
C VAL A 125 -8.33 14.58 -12.95
N GLU A 126 -9.09 15.21 -13.85
CA GLU A 126 -10.24 14.56 -14.49
C GLU A 126 -9.82 13.31 -15.29
N GLN A 127 -8.76 13.43 -16.11
CA GLN A 127 -8.25 12.30 -16.88
C GLN A 127 -7.72 11.17 -15.99
N ILE A 128 -7.11 11.48 -14.85
CA ILE A 128 -6.68 10.50 -13.85
C ILE A 128 -7.90 9.75 -13.31
N VAL A 129 -8.93 10.47 -12.85
CA VAL A 129 -10.16 9.87 -12.30
C VAL A 129 -10.85 8.97 -13.34
N LEU A 130 -10.89 9.39 -14.60
CA LEU A 130 -11.41 8.58 -15.71
C LEU A 130 -10.58 7.32 -15.93
N SER A 131 -9.25 7.45 -15.97
CA SER A 131 -8.33 6.32 -16.20
C SER A 131 -8.44 5.28 -15.11
N ILE A 132 -8.44 5.68 -13.83
CA ILE A 132 -8.68 4.76 -12.71
C ILE A 132 -10.06 4.09 -12.89
N THR A 133 -11.10 4.82 -13.31
CA THR A 133 -12.44 4.26 -13.54
C THR A 133 -12.48 3.18 -14.60
N LEU A 134 -11.75 3.37 -15.71
CA LEU A 134 -11.60 2.35 -16.74
C LEU A 134 -10.81 1.13 -16.24
N ILE A 135 -9.70 1.36 -15.52
CA ILE A 135 -8.90 0.30 -14.90
C ILE A 135 -9.76 -0.51 -13.94
N SER A 136 -10.52 0.12 -13.04
CA SER A 136 -11.36 -0.60 -12.06
C SER A 136 -12.53 -1.36 -12.69
N ARG A 137 -13.12 -0.86 -13.78
CA ARG A 137 -14.22 -1.54 -14.48
C ARG A 137 -13.74 -2.79 -15.20
N SER A 138 -12.57 -2.71 -15.83
CA SER A 138 -11.97 -3.83 -16.56
C SER A 138 -11.56 -5.00 -15.66
N ARG A 139 -11.42 -4.80 -14.34
CA ARG A 139 -11.21 -5.88 -13.34
C ARG A 139 -12.48 -6.37 -12.63
N LYS A 140 -13.69 -6.11 -13.16
CA LYS A 140 -14.96 -6.67 -12.63
C LYS A 140 -15.72 -7.59 -13.60
N LEU A 141 -15.15 -7.95 -14.75
CA LEU A 141 -15.69 -9.01 -15.62
C LEU A 141 -15.42 -10.40 -15.03
N GLU A 142 -16.18 -10.78 -14.02
CA GLU A 142 -16.39 -12.18 -13.68
C GLU A 142 -17.73 -12.62 -14.25
N ARG A 143 -17.74 -13.58 -15.19
CA ARG A 143 -18.54 -14.82 -15.02
C ARG A 143 -18.47 -15.85 -16.12
N ASN A 144 -18.04 -15.52 -17.34
CA ASN A 144 -18.16 -16.48 -18.44
C ASN A 144 -16.77 -16.83 -18.99
N GLU A 145 -16.34 -18.06 -18.64
CA GLU A 145 -15.39 -18.93 -19.36
C GLU A 145 -14.10 -18.28 -19.90
N GLU A 146 -12.99 -18.47 -19.16
CA GLU A 146 -11.55 -18.29 -19.47
C GLU A 146 -11.09 -17.18 -20.46
N PRO A 147 -10.06 -16.38 -20.08
CA PRO A 147 -8.83 -16.84 -19.46
C PRO A 147 -8.59 -16.24 -18.06
N ILE A 148 -8.64 -17.09 -17.03
CA ILE A 148 -8.56 -16.72 -15.61
C ILE A 148 -7.24 -15.99 -15.27
N LEU A 149 -6.14 -16.37 -15.94
CA LEU A 149 -4.79 -15.92 -15.58
C LEU A 149 -4.46 -14.48 -16.01
N GLN A 150 -4.77 -14.09 -17.26
CA GLN A 150 -4.44 -12.75 -17.77
C GLN A 150 -5.29 -11.66 -17.08
N TYR A 151 -6.56 -11.98 -16.81
CA TYR A 151 -7.46 -11.13 -16.04
C TYR A 151 -6.98 -10.94 -14.59
N TYR A 152 -6.47 -12.00 -13.95
CA TYR A 152 -6.00 -11.90 -12.58
C TYR A 152 -4.79 -10.98 -12.43
N LEU A 153 -3.83 -11.05 -13.36
CA LEU A 153 -2.66 -10.17 -13.35
C LEU A 153 -3.03 -8.71 -13.56
N PHE A 154 -3.90 -8.47 -14.54
CA PHE A 154 -4.44 -7.15 -14.78
C PHE A 154 -5.21 -6.65 -13.55
N SER A 155 -5.97 -7.53 -12.89
CA SER A 155 -6.69 -7.22 -11.65
C SER A 155 -5.73 -6.87 -10.51
N PHE A 156 -4.60 -7.58 -10.36
CA PHE A 156 -3.60 -7.29 -9.33
C PHE A 156 -2.91 -5.94 -9.57
N ARG A 157 -2.32 -5.75 -10.76
CA ARG A 157 -1.64 -4.49 -11.09
C ARG A 157 -2.63 -3.34 -11.11
N GLY A 158 -3.79 -3.50 -11.73
CA GLY A 158 -4.86 -2.52 -11.77
C GLY A 158 -5.35 -2.13 -10.37
N LYS A 159 -5.43 -3.08 -9.43
CA LYS A 159 -5.72 -2.79 -8.02
C LYS A 159 -4.65 -1.93 -7.37
N LYS A 160 -3.37 -2.28 -7.54
CA LYS A 160 -2.26 -1.49 -6.98
C LYS A 160 -2.18 -0.08 -7.59
N ILE A 161 -2.41 0.06 -8.90
CA ILE A 161 -2.48 1.37 -9.57
C ILE A 161 -3.62 2.19 -8.98
N GLU A 162 -4.81 1.60 -8.85
CA GLU A 162 -5.97 2.27 -8.25
C GLU A 162 -5.69 2.73 -6.81
N GLU A 163 -5.18 1.84 -5.95
CA GLU A 163 -4.86 2.15 -4.56
C GLU A 163 -3.85 3.30 -4.44
N GLN A 164 -2.72 3.22 -5.13
CA GLN A 164 -1.69 4.26 -5.10
C GLN A 164 -2.17 5.59 -5.69
N THR A 165 -2.95 5.55 -6.77
CA THR A 165 -3.46 6.79 -7.38
C THR A 165 -4.53 7.45 -6.49
N LEU A 166 -5.37 6.67 -5.81
CA LEU A 166 -6.32 7.22 -4.83
C LEU A 166 -5.59 7.80 -3.61
N GLU A 167 -4.55 7.14 -3.12
CA GLU A 167 -3.68 7.65 -2.05
C GLU A 167 -3.04 8.99 -2.44
N PHE A 168 -2.45 9.07 -3.64
CA PHE A 168 -1.93 10.32 -4.21
C PHE A 168 -2.98 11.44 -4.20
N LEU A 169 -4.17 11.18 -4.74
CA LEU A 169 -5.25 12.17 -4.83
C LEU A 169 -5.73 12.61 -3.44
N MET A 170 -5.87 11.68 -2.49
CA MET A 170 -6.34 11.97 -1.14
C MET A 170 -5.36 12.78 -0.32
N TYR A 171 -4.06 12.53 -0.48
CA TYR A 171 -3.02 13.04 0.40
C TYR A 171 -2.11 14.02 -0.33
N THR A 172 -1.10 13.55 -1.07
CA THR A 172 -0.01 14.39 -1.58
C THR A 172 -0.51 15.47 -2.55
N PHE A 173 -1.37 15.11 -3.50
CA PHE A 173 -1.97 16.08 -4.42
C PHE A 173 -2.77 17.15 -3.66
N ARG A 174 -3.64 16.71 -2.76
CA ARG A 174 -4.53 17.58 -2.00
C ARG A 174 -3.75 18.53 -1.09
N PHE A 175 -2.71 18.05 -0.41
CA PHE A 175 -1.82 18.89 0.39
C PHE A 175 -1.08 19.91 -0.47
N SER A 176 -0.67 19.55 -1.69
CA SER A 176 0.01 20.47 -2.61
C SER A 176 -0.91 21.60 -3.07
N ILE A 177 -2.14 21.27 -3.47
CA ILE A 177 -3.13 22.26 -3.91
C ILE A 177 -3.61 23.15 -2.76
N LEU A 178 -3.73 22.60 -1.54
CA LEU A 178 -4.04 23.42 -0.35
C LEU A 178 -2.87 24.32 0.06
N ALA A 179 -1.62 23.85 -0.07
CA ALA A 179 -0.44 24.67 0.15
C ALA A 179 -0.34 25.81 -0.87
N PHE A 180 -0.62 25.53 -2.15
CA PHE A 180 -0.75 26.55 -3.20
C PHE A 180 -1.77 27.62 -2.81
N LYS A 181 -2.97 27.21 -2.40
CA LYS A 181 -4.02 28.14 -1.97
C LYS A 181 -3.54 29.05 -0.83
N SER A 182 -2.90 28.47 0.19
CA SER A 182 -2.40 29.21 1.34
C SER A 182 -1.31 30.23 0.98
N PHE A 183 -0.48 29.89 -0.01
CA PHE A 183 0.51 30.80 -0.58
C PHE A 183 -0.16 31.98 -1.28
N VAL A 184 -1.10 31.71 -2.19
CA VAL A 184 -1.84 32.73 -2.95
C VAL A 184 -2.59 33.70 -2.03
N GLU A 185 -3.31 33.20 -1.02
CA GLU A 185 -4.00 34.03 -0.01
C GLU A 185 -3.03 34.87 0.86
N GLY A 186 -1.73 34.57 0.80
CA GLY A 186 -0.66 35.29 1.49
C GLY A 186 -0.02 36.41 0.69
N LEU A 187 -0.29 36.55 -0.62
CA LEU A 187 0.39 37.48 -1.53
C LEU A 187 -0.06 38.95 -1.38
N LYS A 188 -0.55 39.38 -0.21
CA LYS A 188 -1.09 40.73 -0.06
C LYS A 188 0.00 41.78 -0.30
N PRO A 189 -0.25 42.81 -1.13
CA PRO A 189 0.75 43.84 -1.47
C PRO A 189 1.35 44.57 -0.26
N SER A 190 0.62 44.60 0.86
CA SER A 190 1.03 45.27 2.10
C SER A 190 2.06 44.50 2.93
N ASP A 191 2.26 43.20 2.67
CA ASP A 191 3.06 42.30 3.52
C ASP A 191 4.53 42.17 3.05
N LEU A 192 4.90 42.78 1.93
CA LEU A 192 6.27 42.76 1.35
C LEU A 192 7.30 43.63 2.11
N SER A 193 6.89 44.26 3.20
CA SER A 193 7.75 45.11 4.01
C SER A 193 8.14 44.40 5.30
N THR A 194 9.44 44.15 5.41
CA THR A 194 10.24 43.77 6.59
C THR A 194 10.30 42.30 7.01
N ASP A 195 11.48 41.73 6.73
CA ASP A 195 12.16 40.58 7.34
C ASP A 195 11.58 39.17 7.16
N GLY A 196 12.39 38.27 6.57
CA GLY A 196 12.24 36.81 6.69
C GLY A 196 10.87 36.24 6.31
N ASP A 197 10.35 36.78 5.20
CA ASP A 197 8.97 36.90 4.76
C ASP A 197 8.06 35.65 4.94
N PRO A 198 6.91 35.75 5.64
CA PRO A 198 5.92 34.68 5.73
C PRO A 198 5.44 34.15 4.36
N ILE A 199 5.58 34.94 3.28
CA ILE A 199 5.32 34.53 1.90
C ILE A 199 6.34 33.48 1.44
N THR A 200 7.63 33.70 1.70
CA THR A 200 8.70 32.74 1.36
C THR A 200 8.48 31.40 2.04
N ARG A 201 8.12 31.41 3.33
CA ARG A 201 7.82 30.16 4.06
C ARG A 201 6.61 29.41 3.50
N LYS A 202 5.57 30.14 3.07
CA LYS A 202 4.40 29.55 2.41
C LYS A 202 4.75 28.95 1.04
N TRP A 203 5.60 29.63 0.27
CA TRP A 203 6.12 29.11 -0.99
C TRP A 203 6.98 27.86 -0.77
N GLU A 204 7.91 27.88 0.18
CA GLU A 204 8.75 26.72 0.53
C GLU A 204 7.89 25.51 0.89
N ASN A 205 6.80 25.72 1.64
CA ASN A 205 5.85 24.66 1.94
C ASN A 205 5.15 24.16 0.66
N PHE A 206 4.68 25.06 -0.22
CA PHE A 206 4.10 24.66 -1.50
C PHE A 206 5.09 23.87 -2.37
N ALA A 207 6.33 24.35 -2.52
CA ALA A 207 7.39 23.68 -3.26
C ALA A 207 7.69 22.30 -2.68
N LYS A 208 7.80 22.18 -1.34
CA LYS A 208 8.00 20.90 -0.65
C LYS A 208 6.86 19.91 -0.91
N GLN A 209 5.61 20.36 -0.82
CA GLN A 209 4.45 19.50 -1.13
C GLN A 209 4.42 19.13 -2.62
N GLY A 210 4.76 20.07 -3.51
CA GLY A 210 4.90 19.83 -4.94
C GLY A 210 5.92 18.75 -5.26
N SER A 211 7.11 18.80 -4.65
CA SER A 211 8.13 17.74 -4.79
C SER A 211 7.62 16.40 -4.27
N SER A 212 6.95 16.36 -3.11
CA SER A 212 6.33 15.14 -2.58
C SER A 212 5.27 14.55 -3.52
N SER A 213 4.49 15.40 -4.18
CA SER A 213 3.56 14.97 -5.23
C SER A 213 4.28 14.38 -6.44
N ILE A 214 5.35 15.02 -6.91
CA ILE A 214 6.17 14.53 -8.03
C ILE A 214 6.77 13.15 -7.71
N ASP A 215 7.35 12.99 -6.52
CA ASP A 215 7.92 11.71 -6.06
C ASP A 215 6.86 10.60 -5.99
N HIS A 216 5.64 10.92 -5.56
CA HIS A 216 4.53 9.96 -5.55
C HIS A 216 4.12 9.60 -6.99
N LEU A 217 4.02 10.59 -7.89
CA LEU A 217 3.72 10.35 -9.29
C LEU A 217 4.77 9.45 -9.96
N ASP A 218 6.06 9.64 -9.67
CA ASP A 218 7.14 8.77 -10.17
C ASP A 218 6.95 7.32 -9.72
N ARG A 219 6.57 7.09 -8.45
CA ARG A 219 6.27 5.74 -7.94
C ARG A 219 5.11 5.08 -8.69
N ILE A 220 4.07 5.84 -9.04
CA ILE A 220 2.93 5.31 -9.80
C ILE A 220 3.35 4.99 -11.24
N ILE A 221 4.13 5.86 -11.88
CA ILE A 221 4.66 5.62 -13.23
C ILE A 221 5.53 4.35 -13.24
N GLU A 222 6.46 4.24 -12.29
CA GLU A 222 7.30 3.06 -12.12
C GLU A 222 6.47 1.79 -11.88
N LEU A 223 5.42 1.85 -11.06
CA LEU A 223 4.51 0.73 -10.80
C LEU A 223 3.86 0.21 -12.08
N ILE A 224 3.44 1.12 -12.97
CA ILE A 224 2.80 0.78 -14.24
C ILE A 224 3.81 0.16 -15.21
N GLN A 225 5.01 0.74 -15.29
CA GLN A 225 6.03 0.38 -16.28
C GLN A 225 6.90 -0.83 -15.88
N LYS A 226 7.12 -1.10 -14.59
CA LYS A 226 7.98 -2.19 -14.13
C LYS A 226 7.45 -3.57 -14.55
N PRO A 227 8.33 -4.56 -14.75
CA PRO A 227 7.92 -5.96 -14.89
C PRO A 227 7.09 -6.41 -13.69
N LEU A 228 6.05 -7.23 -13.93
CA LEU A 228 5.12 -7.65 -12.88
C LEU A 228 5.81 -8.33 -11.69
N ILE A 229 6.84 -9.14 -11.96
CA ILE A 229 7.61 -9.82 -10.91
C ILE A 229 8.28 -8.84 -9.94
N SER A 230 8.71 -7.67 -10.42
CA SER A 230 9.30 -6.62 -9.57
C SER A 230 8.23 -5.99 -8.67
N VAL A 231 7.07 -5.67 -9.23
CA VAL A 231 5.92 -5.12 -8.49
C VAL A 231 5.44 -6.08 -7.41
N VAL A 232 5.33 -7.36 -7.75
CA VAL A 232 4.93 -8.43 -6.85
C VAL A 232 5.94 -8.62 -5.72
N LYS A 233 7.25 -8.63 -6.02
CA LYS A 233 8.28 -8.74 -4.99
C LYS A 233 8.19 -7.60 -3.97
N SER A 234 7.97 -6.37 -4.43
CA SER A 234 7.74 -5.22 -3.53
C SER A 234 6.52 -5.42 -2.62
N ASP A 235 5.40 -5.91 -3.18
CA ASP A 235 4.18 -6.21 -2.42
C ASP A 235 4.41 -7.33 -1.38
N TRP A 236 5.24 -8.32 -1.69
CA TRP A 236 5.63 -9.34 -0.70
C TRP A 236 6.53 -8.79 0.40
N GLN A 237 7.42 -7.83 0.09
CA GLN A 237 8.23 -7.15 1.12
C GLN A 237 7.34 -6.33 2.07
N GLU A 238 6.33 -5.66 1.53
CA GLU A 238 5.31 -4.97 2.34
C GLU A 238 4.57 -5.97 3.24
N GLN A 239 4.19 -7.14 2.73
CA GLN A 239 3.59 -8.20 3.54
C GLN A 239 4.52 -8.70 4.65
N VAL A 240 5.83 -8.80 4.42
CA VAL A 240 6.81 -9.16 5.46
C VAL A 240 6.82 -8.12 6.59
N LYS A 241 6.75 -6.83 6.26
CA LYS A 241 6.66 -5.74 7.24
C LYS A 241 5.36 -5.84 8.04
N HIS A 242 4.22 -5.94 7.35
CA HIS A 242 2.91 -6.08 7.97
C HIS A 242 2.80 -7.30 8.89
N LEU A 243 3.38 -8.45 8.51
CA LEU A 243 3.45 -9.62 9.39
C LEU A 243 4.37 -9.38 10.59
N GLY A 244 5.45 -8.61 10.43
CA GLY A 244 6.30 -8.14 11.52
C GLY A 244 5.54 -7.27 12.53
N ASP A 245 4.81 -6.27 12.05
CA ASP A 245 3.99 -5.39 12.90
C ASP A 245 2.90 -6.18 13.63
N ASN A 246 2.29 -7.16 12.95
CA ASN A 246 1.34 -8.07 13.57
C ASN A 246 1.95 -8.93 14.68
N LEU A 247 3.19 -9.40 14.53
CA LEU A 247 3.90 -10.14 15.56
C LEU A 247 4.17 -9.27 16.79
N ILE A 248 4.64 -8.04 16.59
CA ILE A 248 4.83 -7.06 17.68
C ILE A 248 3.50 -6.85 18.39
N SER A 249 2.44 -6.57 17.65
CA SER A 249 1.10 -6.38 18.21
C SER A 249 0.60 -7.62 18.98
N LEU A 250 0.82 -8.84 18.48
CA LEU A 250 0.46 -10.07 19.19
C LEU A 250 1.25 -10.23 20.50
N LEU A 251 2.54 -9.87 20.51
CA LEU A 251 3.37 -9.88 21.73
C LEU A 251 2.89 -8.84 22.74
N GLU A 252 2.50 -7.65 22.29
CA GLU A 252 1.90 -6.62 23.15
C GLU A 252 0.58 -7.09 23.76
N HIS A 253 -0.27 -7.80 23.01
CA HIS A 253 -1.51 -8.38 23.54
C HIS A 253 -1.25 -9.42 24.63
N LEU A 254 -0.10 -10.10 24.60
CA LEU A 254 0.31 -11.04 25.64
C LEU A 254 0.90 -10.37 26.89
N ASN A 255 1.19 -9.07 26.84
CA ASN A 255 1.81 -8.35 27.95
C ASN A 255 0.76 -7.53 28.73
N PRO A 256 0.49 -7.89 30.01
CA PRO A 256 -0.46 -7.15 30.84
C PRO A 256 -0.13 -5.67 31.02
N SER A 257 1.15 -5.31 30.95
CA SER A 257 1.63 -3.93 31.12
C SER A 257 1.42 -3.03 29.88
N SER A 258 1.16 -3.64 28.72
CA SER A 258 0.81 -2.93 27.49
C SER A 258 -0.68 -2.52 27.46
N HIS A 259 -1.51 -3.11 28.32
CA HIS A 259 -2.92 -2.74 28.51
C HIS A 259 -3.02 -1.46 29.36
N ARG A 260 -2.72 -0.28 28.79
CA ARG A 260 -3.05 0.98 29.47
C ARG A 260 -4.56 1.17 29.47
N PRO A 261 -5.22 1.37 30.62
CA PRO A 261 -6.60 1.84 30.62
C PRO A 261 -6.61 3.23 29.99
N SER A 262 -7.34 3.39 28.88
CA SER A 262 -7.59 4.71 28.28
C SER A 262 -8.14 5.63 29.36
N ARG A 263 -7.33 6.61 29.78
CA ARG A 263 -7.85 7.77 30.52
C ARG A 263 -8.73 8.52 29.54
N GLY A 264 -10.02 8.59 29.85
CA GLY A 264 -11.03 9.21 28.99
C GLY A 264 -10.58 10.57 28.48
N SER A 265 -10.41 10.65 27.17
CA SER A 265 -10.58 11.88 26.41
C SER A 265 -11.50 11.51 25.24
N GLU A 266 -12.61 12.23 25.14
CA GLU A 266 -13.78 11.90 24.30
C GLU A 266 -13.54 12.06 22.79
N THR A 267 -12.31 11.92 22.29
CA THR A 267 -12.00 12.34 20.91
C THR A 267 -11.11 11.42 20.10
N GLU A 268 -10.80 10.19 20.54
CA GLU A 268 -10.08 9.23 19.70
C GLU A 268 -10.69 7.83 19.77
N VAL A 269 -11.38 7.44 18.70
CA VAL A 269 -11.73 6.04 18.42
C VAL A 269 -10.46 5.34 17.95
N TYR A 270 -9.63 4.92 18.90
CA TYR A 270 -8.53 3.98 18.66
C TYR A 270 -8.68 2.79 19.61
N GLU A 271 -8.48 1.60 19.05
CA GLU A 271 -8.67 0.27 19.65
C GLU A 271 -8.33 0.25 21.14
N SER A 272 -9.37 0.24 21.98
CA SER A 272 -9.21 -0.16 23.37
C SER A 272 -8.62 -1.57 23.35
N VAL A 273 -7.36 -1.73 23.78
CA VAL A 273 -6.72 -3.04 23.83
C VAL A 273 -7.58 -3.94 24.71
N ILE A 274 -8.27 -4.92 24.08
CA ILE A 274 -9.21 -5.77 24.79
C ILE A 274 -8.40 -6.76 25.60
N THR A 275 -8.59 -6.77 26.92
CA THR A 275 -7.95 -7.76 27.79
C THR A 275 -8.36 -9.16 27.35
N LEU A 276 -7.39 -9.95 26.88
CA LEU A 276 -7.65 -11.32 26.43
C LEU A 276 -8.04 -12.21 27.61
N SER A 277 -8.97 -13.14 27.38
CA SER A 277 -9.21 -14.23 28.33
C SER A 277 -8.01 -15.19 28.38
N GLU A 278 -7.97 -16.08 29.36
CA GLU A 278 -6.91 -17.10 29.47
C GLU A 278 -6.82 -17.95 28.19
N ILE A 279 -7.97 -18.28 27.60
CA ILE A 279 -8.06 -18.97 26.31
C ILE A 279 -7.56 -18.08 25.18
N GLY A 280 -7.93 -16.79 25.15
CA GLY A 280 -7.39 -15.82 24.19
C GLY A 280 -5.86 -15.72 24.24
N MET A 281 -5.28 -15.72 25.44
CA MET A 281 -3.83 -15.72 25.66
C MET A 281 -3.16 -16.98 25.10
N ILE A 282 -3.77 -18.15 25.32
CA ILE A 282 -3.29 -19.43 24.77
C ILE A 282 -3.37 -19.43 23.23
N LEU A 283 -4.47 -18.92 22.66
CA LEU A 283 -4.65 -18.83 21.21
C LEU A 283 -3.63 -17.89 20.57
N VAL A 284 -3.38 -16.72 21.16
CA VAL A 284 -2.36 -15.79 20.65
C VAL A 284 -0.97 -16.41 20.73
N ARG A 285 -0.59 -17.03 21.86
CA ARG A 285 0.69 -17.73 22.00
C ARG A 285 0.88 -18.82 20.94
N THR A 286 -0.17 -19.60 20.69
CA THR A 286 -0.15 -20.70 19.71
C THR A 286 -0.16 -20.17 18.26
N GLY A 287 -0.77 -19.01 18.02
CA GLY A 287 -0.83 -18.36 16.71
C GLY A 287 0.48 -17.69 16.28
N ILE A 288 1.32 -17.22 17.23
CA ILE A 288 2.60 -16.56 16.92
C ILE A 288 3.50 -17.40 16.00
N PRO A 289 3.77 -18.70 16.28
CA PRO A 289 4.54 -19.56 15.37
C PRO A 289 3.98 -19.63 13.95
N VAL A 290 2.65 -19.62 13.80
CA VAL A 290 1.99 -19.64 12.48
C VAL A 290 2.29 -18.35 11.72
N VAL A 291 2.15 -17.19 12.37
CA VAL A 291 2.44 -15.88 11.77
C VAL A 291 3.94 -15.73 11.45
N LEU A 292 4.82 -16.23 12.32
CA LEU A 292 6.27 -16.27 12.08
C LEU A 292 6.62 -17.06 10.83
N LEU A 293 6.07 -18.26 10.67
CA LEU A 293 6.31 -19.11 9.50
C LEU A 293 5.76 -18.47 8.23
N CYS A 294 4.59 -17.82 8.28
CA CYS A 294 4.10 -17.00 7.19
C CYS A 294 5.11 -15.89 6.82
N ARG A 295 5.64 -15.14 7.80
CA ARG A 295 6.64 -14.10 7.54
C ARG A 295 7.91 -14.65 6.89
N VAL A 296 8.38 -15.82 7.33
CA VAL A 296 9.53 -16.53 6.72
C VAL A 296 9.24 -16.87 5.26
N PHE A 297 8.03 -17.39 4.97
CA PHE A 297 7.62 -17.72 3.60
C PHE A 297 7.72 -16.51 2.66
N PHE A 298 7.10 -15.38 3.03
CA PHE A 298 7.17 -14.15 2.23
C PHE A 298 8.59 -13.55 2.15
N SER A 299 9.41 -13.73 3.19
CA SER A 299 10.81 -13.29 3.17
C SER A 299 11.65 -14.08 2.15
N LYS A 300 11.38 -15.38 2.01
CA LYS A 300 12.02 -16.27 1.03
C LYS A 300 11.51 -16.05 -0.41
N LEU A 301 10.32 -15.48 -0.58
CA LEU A 301 9.78 -15.06 -1.89
C LEU A 301 10.33 -13.70 -2.37
N SER A 302 10.54 -12.78 -1.44
CA SER A 302 10.69 -11.35 -1.75
C SER A 302 12.13 -10.82 -1.84
N ARG A 303 13.10 -11.48 -1.18
CA ARG A 303 14.50 -11.03 -1.14
C ARG A 303 15.36 -11.78 -2.15
N THR A 304 16.02 -11.04 -3.04
CA THR A 304 17.03 -11.57 -3.97
C THR A 304 18.35 -11.90 -3.29
N THR A 305 18.67 -11.23 -2.18
CA THR A 305 19.86 -11.47 -1.35
C THR A 305 19.68 -12.55 -0.29
N ASN A 306 18.53 -13.25 -0.29
CA ASN A 306 18.35 -14.39 0.59
C ASN A 306 19.30 -15.50 0.11
N SER A 307 20.05 -16.14 1.01
CA SER A 307 20.95 -17.24 0.64
C SER A 307 20.21 -18.41 -0.04
N GLN A 308 18.88 -18.50 0.12
CA GLN A 308 18.04 -19.57 -0.39
C GLN A 308 16.64 -19.04 -0.76
N PRO A 309 16.46 -18.34 -1.89
CA PRO A 309 15.16 -17.83 -2.31
C PRO A 309 14.29 -18.93 -2.93
N PHE A 310 12.96 -18.82 -2.82
CA PHE A 310 12.02 -19.77 -3.45
C PHE A 310 11.82 -19.52 -4.95
N ILE A 311 11.95 -18.26 -5.38
CA ILE A 311 11.87 -17.87 -6.78
C ILE A 311 13.27 -17.41 -7.19
N LEU A 312 13.91 -18.23 -8.02
CA LEU A 312 15.26 -17.99 -8.48
C LEU A 312 15.25 -16.99 -9.63
N THR A 313 16.25 -16.12 -9.67
CA THR A 313 16.47 -15.15 -10.73
C THR A 313 17.82 -15.42 -11.36
N GLY A 314 17.85 -15.67 -12.67
CA GLY A 314 19.08 -15.96 -13.41
C GLY A 314 18.81 -16.62 -14.76
N PRO A 315 19.84 -16.77 -15.61
CA PRO A 315 19.69 -17.33 -16.94
C PRO A 315 19.07 -18.75 -16.86
N ALA A 316 17.94 -18.97 -17.55
CA ALA A 316 17.21 -20.24 -17.58
C ALA A 316 16.60 -20.74 -16.24
N MET A 317 16.58 -19.90 -15.19
CA MET A 317 15.98 -20.25 -13.90
C MET A 317 14.69 -19.46 -13.60
N GLU A 318 14.28 -18.55 -14.47
CA GLU A 318 13.04 -17.78 -14.30
C GLU A 318 11.82 -18.70 -14.35
N MET A 319 10.83 -18.42 -13.49
CA MET A 319 9.57 -19.13 -13.50
C MET A 319 8.76 -18.74 -14.74
N GLU A 320 8.24 -19.74 -15.45
CA GLU A 320 7.35 -19.55 -16.60
C GLU A 320 6.14 -18.66 -16.24
N ASP A 321 5.78 -17.75 -17.13
CA ASP A 321 4.73 -16.75 -16.91
C ASP A 321 3.38 -17.34 -16.47
N GLU A 322 2.95 -18.45 -17.08
CA GLU A 322 1.68 -19.11 -16.72
C GLU A 322 1.70 -19.67 -15.29
N ARG A 323 2.82 -20.26 -14.91
CA ARG A 323 3.04 -20.81 -13.57
C ARG A 323 3.16 -19.71 -12.52
N PHE A 324 3.82 -18.60 -12.86
CA PHE A 324 3.88 -17.43 -12.01
C PHE A 324 2.49 -16.82 -11.79
N LYS A 325 1.64 -16.81 -12.81
CA LYS A 325 0.24 -16.37 -12.70
C LYS A 325 -0.57 -17.27 -11.77
N GLU A 326 -0.46 -18.58 -11.90
CA GLU A 326 -1.11 -19.56 -11.02
C GLU A 326 -0.67 -19.33 -9.56
N PHE A 327 0.64 -19.18 -9.33
CA PHE A 327 1.19 -18.86 -8.01
C PHE A 327 0.58 -17.58 -7.40
N LEU A 328 0.41 -16.54 -8.22
CA LEU A 328 -0.15 -15.26 -7.77
C LEU A 328 -1.60 -15.34 -7.31
N ILE A 329 -2.40 -16.24 -7.87
CA ILE A 329 -3.78 -16.47 -7.44
C ILE A 329 -3.78 -16.98 -5.99
N HIS A 330 -3.03 -18.05 -5.75
CA HIS A 330 -2.99 -18.70 -4.45
C HIS A 330 -2.34 -17.82 -3.37
N ILE A 331 -1.28 -17.07 -3.70
CA ILE A 331 -0.57 -16.27 -2.70
C ILE A 331 -1.41 -15.10 -2.19
N ASN A 332 -2.23 -14.50 -3.03
CA ASN A 332 -3.12 -13.40 -2.64
C ASN A 332 -4.28 -13.90 -1.77
N ASP A 333 -4.82 -15.09 -2.07
CA ASP A 333 -5.79 -15.72 -1.19
C ASP A 333 -5.19 -16.03 0.18
N ALA A 334 -3.95 -16.55 0.20
CA ALA A 334 -3.21 -16.75 1.44
C ALA A 334 -3.05 -15.42 2.22
N LYS A 335 -2.63 -14.32 1.57
CA LYS A 335 -2.51 -12.97 2.19
C LYS A 335 -3.78 -12.55 2.93
N ARG A 336 -4.93 -12.64 2.25
CA ARG A 336 -6.24 -12.32 2.83
C ARG A 336 -6.54 -13.18 4.05
N LEU A 337 -6.28 -14.48 3.97
CA LEU A 337 -6.55 -15.44 5.03
C LEU A 337 -5.63 -15.25 6.24
N MET A 338 -4.35 -14.91 6.03
CA MET A 338 -3.42 -14.57 7.11
C MET A 338 -3.87 -13.35 7.91
N ASN A 339 -4.27 -12.27 7.23
CA ASN A 339 -4.75 -11.06 7.91
C ASN A 339 -6.02 -11.37 8.72
N ARG A 340 -6.92 -12.18 8.16
CA ARG A 340 -8.11 -12.65 8.88
C ARG A 340 -7.75 -13.55 10.07
N PHE A 341 -6.76 -14.43 9.94
CA PHE A 341 -6.29 -15.29 11.03
C PHE A 341 -5.79 -14.45 12.20
N VAL A 342 -4.91 -13.46 11.95
CA VAL A 342 -4.39 -12.56 12.99
C VAL A 342 -5.53 -11.80 13.68
N TYR A 343 -6.52 -11.33 12.92
CA TYR A 343 -7.70 -10.67 13.48
C TYR A 343 -8.50 -11.60 14.40
N GLU A 344 -8.80 -12.82 13.97
CA GLU A 344 -9.64 -13.75 14.74
C GLU A 344 -8.95 -14.23 16.03
N ILE A 345 -7.62 -14.39 16.05
CA ILE A 345 -6.89 -14.78 17.28
C ILE A 345 -6.78 -13.64 18.29
N LYS A 346 -6.87 -12.37 17.86
CA LYS A 346 -6.90 -11.19 18.74
C LYS A 346 -8.30 -10.90 19.28
N LEU A 347 -9.34 -11.46 18.69
CA LEU A 347 -10.72 -11.12 19.02
C LEU A 347 -11.14 -11.66 20.39
N ALA A 348 -11.85 -10.82 21.14
CA ALA A 348 -12.47 -11.16 22.41
C ALA A 348 -13.99 -10.87 22.37
N PRO A 349 -14.86 -11.86 22.71
CA PRO A 349 -14.54 -13.25 23.06
C PRO A 349 -13.99 -14.04 21.85
N SER A 350 -13.14 -15.03 22.11
CA SER A 350 -12.48 -15.80 21.06
C SER A 350 -13.46 -16.70 20.30
N ARG A 351 -13.44 -16.63 18.96
CA ARG A 351 -14.32 -17.40 18.07
C ARG A 351 -13.62 -18.63 17.51
N ARG A 352 -13.54 -19.69 18.32
CA ARG A 352 -12.76 -20.91 18.04
C ARG A 352 -13.07 -21.54 16.67
N GLN A 353 -14.35 -21.63 16.30
CA GLN A 353 -14.75 -22.17 15.00
C GLN A 353 -14.23 -21.35 13.82
N LYS A 354 -14.27 -20.02 13.94
CA LYS A 354 -13.74 -19.13 12.90
C LYS A 354 -12.24 -19.26 12.78
N ILE A 355 -11.53 -19.41 13.90
CA ILE A 355 -10.08 -19.67 13.94
C ILE A 355 -9.76 -20.97 13.20
N VAL A 356 -10.43 -22.09 13.47
CA VAL A 356 -10.19 -23.35 12.74
C VAL A 356 -10.48 -23.21 11.25
N THR A 357 -11.58 -22.54 10.90
CA THR A 357 -11.99 -22.36 9.50
C THR A 357 -10.96 -21.54 8.74
N VAL A 358 -10.51 -20.41 9.30
CA VAL A 358 -9.50 -19.56 8.65
C VAL A 358 -8.13 -20.24 8.62
N THR A 359 -7.76 -20.99 9.65
CA THR A 359 -6.52 -21.79 9.65
C THR A 359 -6.53 -22.84 8.54
N ASN A 360 -7.60 -23.62 8.38
CA ASN A 360 -7.69 -24.63 7.31
C ASN A 360 -7.66 -24.02 5.91
N ASN A 361 -8.40 -22.93 5.70
CA ASN A 361 -8.38 -22.23 4.42
C ASN A 361 -6.98 -21.69 4.11
N MET A 362 -6.27 -21.18 5.13
CA MET A 362 -4.90 -20.70 5.00
C MET A 362 -3.92 -21.85 4.69
N ILE A 363 -4.08 -23.02 5.32
CA ILE A 363 -3.32 -24.23 4.99
C ILE A 363 -3.52 -24.57 3.51
N ALA A 364 -4.77 -24.67 3.05
CA ALA A 364 -5.08 -25.00 1.67
C ALA A 364 -4.41 -24.02 0.70
N ALA A 365 -4.59 -22.71 0.90
CA ALA A 365 -4.02 -21.69 0.02
C ALA A 365 -2.48 -21.72 -0.04
N LEU A 366 -1.81 -21.90 1.10
CA LEU A 366 -0.35 -21.97 1.15
C LEU A 366 0.20 -23.29 0.60
N LEU A 367 -0.52 -24.41 0.75
CA LEU A 367 -0.13 -25.68 0.14
C LEU A 367 -0.27 -25.66 -1.39
N GLU A 368 -1.26 -24.97 -1.93
CA GLU A 368 -1.36 -24.73 -3.38
C GLU A 368 -0.16 -23.90 -3.86
N CYS A 369 0.22 -22.85 -3.13
CA CYS A 369 1.44 -22.08 -3.41
C CYS A 369 2.69 -22.97 -3.41
N CYS A 370 2.84 -23.84 -2.39
CA CYS A 370 3.94 -24.80 -2.34
C CYS A 370 3.92 -25.71 -3.56
N THR A 371 2.77 -26.28 -3.93
CA THR A 371 2.66 -27.19 -5.07
C THR A 371 3.16 -26.56 -6.37
N VAL A 372 2.82 -25.29 -6.61
CA VAL A 372 3.33 -24.55 -7.78
C VAL A 372 4.84 -24.35 -7.73
N LEU A 373 5.38 -23.96 -6.56
CA LEU A 373 6.82 -23.80 -6.34
C LEU A 373 7.57 -25.13 -6.48
N GLU A 374 7.01 -26.23 -5.98
CA GLU A 374 7.57 -27.57 -6.08
C GLU A 374 7.69 -28.01 -7.54
N LYS A 375 6.62 -27.88 -8.33
CA LYS A 375 6.65 -28.17 -9.78
C LYS A 375 7.70 -27.32 -10.50
N TYR A 376 7.81 -26.03 -10.14
CA TYR A 376 8.84 -25.12 -10.64
C TYR A 376 10.27 -25.61 -10.34
N LEU A 377 10.59 -25.85 -9.08
CA LEU A 377 11.91 -26.32 -8.69
C LEU A 377 12.22 -27.70 -9.28
N ASP A 378 11.25 -28.61 -9.32
CA ASP A 378 11.40 -29.95 -9.90
C ASP A 378 11.66 -29.87 -11.42
N SER A 379 11.03 -28.93 -12.13
CA SER A 379 11.32 -28.69 -13.56
C SER A 379 12.73 -28.14 -13.81
N LEU A 380 13.25 -27.32 -12.90
CA LEU A 380 14.64 -26.84 -12.98
C LEU A 380 15.63 -27.97 -12.69
N LEU A 381 15.36 -28.81 -11.68
CA LEU A 381 16.20 -29.98 -11.37
C LEU A 381 16.24 -31.00 -12.53
N ALA A 382 15.13 -31.16 -13.25
CA ALA A 382 15.05 -32.01 -14.43
C ALA A 382 15.71 -31.40 -15.68
N SER A 383 16.02 -30.10 -15.66
CA SER A 383 16.63 -29.40 -16.79
C SER A 383 18.06 -29.87 -17.03
N LYS A 384 18.41 -30.06 -18.30
CA LYS A 384 19.77 -30.35 -18.76
C LYS A 384 20.54 -29.09 -19.15
N ASP A 385 19.96 -27.91 -18.98
CA ASP A 385 20.61 -26.64 -19.28
C ASP A 385 21.76 -26.40 -18.29
N SER A 386 22.97 -26.23 -18.81
CA SER A 386 24.18 -26.01 -18.01
C SER A 386 24.21 -24.66 -17.29
N ARG A 387 23.26 -23.77 -17.58
CA ARG A 387 23.11 -22.47 -16.92
C ARG A 387 22.26 -22.53 -15.66
N VAL A 388 21.57 -23.65 -15.42
CA VAL A 388 20.80 -23.87 -14.18
C VAL A 388 21.77 -24.26 -13.08
N ASP A 389 21.70 -23.55 -11.95
CA ASP A 389 22.44 -23.90 -10.74
C ASP A 389 21.65 -24.95 -9.94
N HIS A 390 21.92 -26.23 -10.19
CA HIS A 390 21.22 -27.34 -9.53
C HIS A 390 21.40 -27.36 -8.01
N GLU A 391 22.50 -26.82 -7.47
CA GLU A 391 22.75 -26.80 -6.03
C GLU A 391 21.86 -25.77 -5.35
N VAL A 392 21.74 -24.57 -5.91
CA VAL A 392 20.81 -23.54 -5.43
C VAL A 392 19.36 -24.04 -5.52
N VAL A 393 18.98 -24.70 -6.62
CA VAL A 393 17.63 -25.27 -6.77
C VAL A 393 17.34 -26.34 -5.73
N LYS A 394 18.30 -27.25 -5.46
CA LYS A 394 18.15 -28.31 -4.46
C LYS A 394 18.00 -27.73 -3.04
N ASN A 395 18.80 -26.71 -2.72
CA ASN A 395 18.70 -26.00 -1.45
C ASN A 395 17.34 -25.31 -1.29
N ALA A 396 16.85 -24.61 -2.31
CA ALA A 396 15.52 -24.01 -2.30
C ALA A 396 14.41 -25.06 -2.08
N ARG A 397 14.53 -26.23 -2.74
CA ARG A 397 13.58 -27.35 -2.59
C ARG A 397 13.57 -27.90 -1.17
N GLN A 398 14.74 -28.07 -0.55
CA GLN A 398 14.87 -28.55 0.81
C GLN A 398 14.28 -27.55 1.82
N VAL A 399 14.57 -26.26 1.66
CA VAL A 399 14.02 -25.21 2.53
C VAL A 399 12.49 -25.15 2.45
N LEU A 400 11.93 -25.27 1.24
CA LEU A 400 10.48 -25.30 1.04
C LEU A 400 9.82 -26.47 1.77
N GLN A 401 10.45 -27.65 1.72
CA GLN A 401 9.97 -28.85 2.41
C GLN A 401 10.07 -28.73 3.93
N SER A 402 11.20 -28.25 4.45
CA SER A 402 11.37 -27.97 5.88
C SER A 402 10.34 -26.96 6.38
N TRP A 403 10.12 -25.88 5.63
CA TRP A 403 9.10 -24.89 5.94
C TRP A 403 7.70 -25.50 5.99
N ARG A 404 7.33 -26.32 5.00
CA ARG A 404 6.02 -26.98 4.92
C ARG A 404 5.74 -27.86 6.13
N ILE A 405 6.72 -28.66 6.57
CA ILE A 405 6.61 -29.52 7.74
C ILE A 405 6.37 -28.68 9.00
N MET A 406 7.18 -27.62 9.20
CA MET A 406 7.05 -26.74 10.36
C MET A 406 5.72 -25.99 10.36
N PHE A 407 5.27 -25.53 9.19
CA PHE A 407 4.00 -24.83 9.03
C PHE A 407 2.82 -25.72 9.38
N LEU A 408 2.75 -26.94 8.82
CA LEU A 408 1.68 -27.89 9.12
C LEU A 408 1.64 -28.26 10.61
N ARG A 409 2.81 -28.42 11.25
CA ARG A 409 2.88 -28.68 12.69
C ARG A 409 2.35 -27.51 13.51
N ALA A 410 2.77 -26.28 13.21
CA ALA A 410 2.31 -25.08 13.90
C ALA A 410 0.79 -24.90 13.76
N THR A 411 0.25 -25.07 12.55
CA THR A 411 -1.19 -24.98 12.32
C THR A 411 -1.97 -26.14 12.93
N GLY A 412 -1.38 -27.34 12.99
CA GLY A 412 -1.96 -28.49 13.69
C GLY A 412 -2.16 -28.22 15.17
N ASN A 413 -1.12 -27.71 15.84
CA ASN A 413 -1.21 -27.27 17.24
C ASN A 413 -2.27 -26.18 17.42
N MET A 414 -2.36 -25.24 16.47
CA MET A 414 -3.36 -24.18 16.49
C MET A 414 -4.80 -24.71 16.37
N ILE A 415 -5.03 -25.74 15.56
CA ILE A 415 -6.35 -26.38 15.45
C ILE A 415 -6.65 -27.17 16.74
N GLU A 416 -5.67 -27.94 17.24
CA GLU A 416 -5.82 -28.76 18.44
C GLU A 416 -6.24 -27.92 19.66
N ILE A 417 -5.60 -26.77 19.87
CA ILE A 417 -5.88 -25.91 21.04
C ILE A 417 -7.27 -25.27 21.02
N THR A 418 -7.92 -25.21 19.85
CA THR A 418 -9.32 -24.75 19.76
C THR A 418 -10.31 -25.80 20.29
N GLY A 419 -9.89 -27.06 20.45
CA GLY A 419 -10.77 -28.18 20.79
C GLY A 419 -11.81 -28.52 19.72
N SER A 420 -11.71 -27.94 18.51
CA SER A 420 -12.70 -28.08 17.44
C SER A 420 -12.24 -29.09 16.37
N GLN A 421 -12.97 -30.20 16.14
CA GLN A 421 -12.64 -31.23 15.12
C GLN A 421 -13.54 -31.13 13.87
N ILE A 422 -12.99 -31.19 12.65
CA ILE A 422 -13.79 -31.26 11.40
C ILE A 422 -13.85 -32.70 10.87
N PRO A 423 -14.99 -33.19 10.33
CA PRO A 423 -16.27 -32.50 10.16
C PRO A 423 -17.13 -32.54 11.42
N TRP A 424 -17.69 -31.38 11.80
CA TRP A 424 -18.65 -31.28 12.90
C TRP A 424 -20.03 -31.78 12.47
N PRO A 425 -20.77 -32.52 13.32
CA PRO A 425 -22.12 -32.95 13.00
C PRO A 425 -23.05 -31.76 12.76
N ALA A 426 -23.79 -31.83 11.66
CA ALA A 426 -24.91 -30.94 11.39
C ALA A 426 -26.03 -31.30 12.37
N ASN A 427 -26.14 -30.59 13.50
CA ASN A 427 -27.39 -30.15 14.10
C ASN A 427 -27.14 -29.47 15.46
N ASP A 428 -27.68 -28.26 15.52
CA ASP A 428 -28.35 -27.55 16.63
C ASP A 428 -27.57 -27.11 17.89
N ASP A 429 -27.54 -25.78 18.02
CA ASP A 429 -27.66 -24.99 19.25
C ASP A 429 -26.97 -25.54 20.51
N TYR A 430 -25.70 -25.22 20.73
CA TYR A 430 -25.20 -24.97 22.10
C TYR A 430 -23.97 -24.04 22.06
N HIS A 431 -24.25 -22.77 22.41
CA HIS A 431 -23.40 -21.74 23.01
C HIS A 431 -21.89 -21.70 22.70
N ASP A 432 -21.43 -20.53 22.25
CA ASP A 432 -20.12 -19.99 22.63
C ASP A 432 -20.03 -20.03 24.18
N ILE A 433 -19.58 -21.16 24.73
CA ILE A 433 -19.48 -21.36 26.17
C ILE A 433 -18.45 -20.37 26.72
N MET A 434 -18.96 -19.44 27.53
CA MET A 434 -18.23 -18.52 28.38
C MET A 434 -17.01 -19.19 29.02
N ASP A 435 -15.93 -18.42 29.11
CA ASP A 435 -14.62 -18.76 29.69
C ASP A 435 -14.74 -19.23 31.16
N GLY A 436 -15.13 -20.49 31.33
CA GLY A 436 -15.34 -21.12 32.62
C GLY A 436 -14.58 -22.44 32.69
N ARG A 437 -13.35 -22.35 33.22
CA ARG A 437 -12.62 -23.44 33.90
C ARG A 437 -12.13 -24.59 33.00
N TRP A 438 -10.89 -24.48 32.51
CA TRP A 438 -10.10 -25.65 32.07
C TRP A 438 -9.19 -26.10 33.21
N GLU A 439 -9.41 -27.31 33.71
CA GLU A 439 -8.52 -27.97 34.66
C GLU A 439 -7.21 -28.36 33.96
N GLN A 440 -6.12 -28.15 34.70
CA GLN A 440 -4.73 -28.34 34.29
C GLN A 440 -4.48 -29.73 33.69
N ARG A 441 -3.96 -29.77 32.46
CA ARG A 441 -3.13 -30.88 31.97
C ARG A 441 -1.79 -30.36 31.47
N GLU A 442 -0.84 -30.40 32.40
CA GLU A 442 0.58 -30.69 32.24
C GLU A 442 1.29 -30.28 30.92
N ARG A 443 1.93 -29.11 30.99
CA ARG A 443 3.36 -28.84 30.72
C ARG A 443 4.03 -29.65 29.59
N PHE A 444 4.18 -29.02 28.41
CA PHE A 444 5.20 -29.41 27.42
C PHE A 444 6.15 -28.25 27.09
N GLY A 445 7.43 -28.63 26.96
CA GLY A 445 8.63 -27.80 27.03
C GLY A 445 8.67 -26.57 26.13
N VAL A 446 9.04 -25.46 26.75
CA VAL A 446 9.59 -24.26 26.11
C VAL A 446 10.89 -24.66 25.42
N PHE A 447 10.96 -24.56 24.09
CA PHE A 447 12.22 -24.54 23.35
C PHE A 447 12.58 -23.08 23.14
N LEU A 448 13.45 -22.55 24.00
CA LEU A 448 14.21 -21.34 23.70
C LEU A 448 15.22 -21.75 22.63
N LEU A 449 15.08 -21.22 21.41
CA LEU A 449 16.19 -21.22 20.47
C LEU A 449 17.03 -20.00 20.83
N SER A 450 18.22 -20.29 21.37
CA SER A 450 19.28 -19.33 21.61
C SER A 450 19.73 -18.71 20.30
N ASP A 451 19.99 -17.40 20.34
CA ASP A 451 20.78 -16.68 19.36
C ASP A 451 22.21 -17.22 19.39
N ASP A 452 22.69 -17.75 18.27
CA ASP A 452 24.10 -17.87 17.91
C ASP A 452 24.13 -18.10 16.39
N ASP A 453 24.59 -17.10 15.65
CA ASP A 453 25.30 -17.17 14.36
C ASP A 453 25.38 -15.74 13.76
N GLU A 454 26.24 -14.89 14.34
CA GLU A 454 26.80 -13.73 13.63
C GLU A 454 28.06 -14.18 12.87
N PRO A 455 28.20 -13.90 11.57
CA PRO A 455 29.46 -14.09 10.87
C PRO A 455 30.38 -12.87 11.00
N ASP A 456 31.63 -13.14 11.36
CA ASP A 456 32.76 -12.20 11.45
C ASP A 456 33.03 -11.48 10.10
N GLU A 457 33.15 -10.15 10.12
CA GLU A 457 33.76 -9.36 9.04
C GLU A 457 35.15 -8.88 9.50
N GLU A 458 36.18 -9.26 8.73
CA GLU A 458 37.57 -8.84 8.88
C GLU A 458 37.77 -7.36 8.48
N ASP A 459 38.34 -6.57 9.38
CA ASP A 459 38.74 -5.17 9.17
C ASP A 459 40.05 -5.06 8.36
N ASP A 460 39.98 -4.50 7.14
CA ASP A 460 41.13 -3.95 6.42
C ASP A 460 41.21 -2.43 6.68
N GLN A 461 42.05 -2.02 7.64
CA GLN A 461 42.36 -0.62 7.92
C GLN A 461 43.57 -0.13 7.11
N VAL A 462 43.31 0.76 6.15
CA VAL A 462 44.32 1.67 5.57
C VAL A 462 44.53 2.84 6.53
N VAL A 463 45.63 2.85 7.26
CA VAL A 463 46.05 3.99 8.09
C VAL A 463 46.90 4.94 7.25
N VAL A 464 46.39 6.15 7.05
CA VAL A 464 47.15 7.32 6.56
C VAL A 464 47.81 7.99 7.76
N ASP A 465 49.13 7.95 7.76
CA ASP A 465 50.02 8.63 8.70
C ASP A 465 50.16 10.12 8.34
N MET A 466 49.86 11.01 9.29
CA MET A 466 50.46 12.35 9.38
C MET A 466 50.41 12.82 10.83
N GLY A 467 51.57 12.81 11.47
CA GLY A 467 51.78 13.20 12.86
C GLY A 467 51.89 14.71 13.12
N ILE A 468 52.77 15.01 14.07
CA ILE A 468 52.98 16.27 14.82
C ILE A 468 52.02 16.35 16.02
N GLY A 469 52.45 16.42 17.29
CA GLY A 469 53.78 16.55 17.88
C GLY A 469 53.62 17.30 19.21
N GLU A 470 54.28 16.81 20.27
CA GLU A 470 54.81 17.51 21.48
C GLU A 470 53.92 18.58 22.17
N ARG A 471 53.75 18.65 23.50
CA ARG A 471 54.76 18.60 24.58
C ARG A 471 54.10 18.88 25.96
N GLU A 472 54.82 18.52 27.02
CA GLU A 472 54.81 19.07 28.40
C GLU A 472 53.57 18.73 29.26
N GLU A 473 53.66 18.17 30.48
CA GLU A 473 54.71 17.98 31.50
C GLU A 473 54.70 16.55 32.09
#